data_AF-A0A1S4A8R7-F1
#
_entry.id   AF-A0A1S4A8R7-F1
#
_cell.length_a   1.000
_cell.length_b   1.000
_cell.length_c   1.000
_cell.angle_alpha   90.00
_cell.angle_beta   90.00
_cell.angle_gamma   90.00
#
_symmetry.space_group_name_H-M   'P 1'
#
loop_
_entity.id
_entity.type
_entity.pdbx_description
1 polymer ?
#
loop_
_entity_poly.entity_id
_entity_poly.type
_entity_poly.pdbx_seq_one_letter_code
_entity_poly.pdbx_strand_id
1 'polypeptide(L)'
;MLNLSKLEFVALDISGNNYLPWLLDAEIHLDAKDLGDTIKKGNEASSEDKAKAMIFLRHHLDEGLKSKYLTLKDPFQLWTSLKERYDHLKATVLPRARREWMHLRLQDYKTISEYNSAVYRIISQLKLCGEPMNDEDMLEKTLSTLHASNMVLQQQYHEKGFKKYSELISCLLVAEQHNALLMKNHEARPTGSVPFLEANLGTIDPKSEKR
;
A
#
# COMPACT_ATOMS: atom_id res chain seq x y z
N MET A 1 -29.26 -9.61 -20.59
CA MET A 1 -28.66 -9.03 -19.38
C MET A 1 -27.46 -9.87 -19.03
N LEU A 2 -26.24 -9.35 -19.13
CA LEU A 2 -25.06 -10.07 -18.70
C LEU A 2 -25.01 -10.00 -17.18
N ASN A 3 -25.34 -11.10 -16.49
CA ASN A 3 -24.84 -11.31 -15.13
C ASN A 3 -23.33 -11.48 -15.26
N LEU A 4 -22.60 -10.37 -15.33
CA LEU A 4 -21.17 -10.34 -15.05
C LEU A 4 -21.07 -10.70 -13.57
N SER A 5 -20.91 -12.00 -13.27
CA SER A 5 -20.63 -12.43 -11.91
C SER A 5 -19.44 -11.60 -11.42
N LYS A 6 -19.66 -10.89 -10.32
CA LYS A 6 -18.66 -10.03 -9.72
C LYS A 6 -17.49 -10.91 -9.31
N LEU A 7 -16.31 -10.64 -9.88
CA LEU A 7 -15.09 -11.31 -9.48
C LEU A 7 -14.81 -11.07 -7.99
N GLU A 8 -14.35 -12.10 -7.30
CA GLU A 8 -13.95 -12.01 -5.91
C GLU A 8 -12.70 -11.14 -5.72
N PHE A 9 -11.78 -11.18 -6.68
CA PHE A 9 -10.59 -10.32 -6.77
C PHE A 9 -10.21 -10.06 -8.23
N VAL A 10 -9.21 -9.20 -8.45
CA VAL A 10 -8.81 -8.78 -9.79
C VAL A 10 -8.35 -9.99 -10.61
N ALA A 11 -8.92 -10.18 -11.81
CA ALA A 11 -8.52 -11.27 -12.70
C ALA A 11 -7.05 -11.16 -13.13
N LEU A 12 -6.41 -12.29 -13.39
CA LEU A 12 -5.05 -12.36 -13.92
C LEU A 12 -5.01 -11.71 -15.29
N ASP A 13 -4.25 -10.63 -15.41
CA ASP A 13 -4.10 -9.91 -16.65
C ASP A 13 -3.21 -10.71 -17.63
N ILE A 14 -3.39 -10.49 -18.94
CA ILE A 14 -2.65 -11.25 -19.96
C ILE A 14 -1.14 -11.00 -19.95
N SER A 15 -0.69 -9.82 -19.48
CA SER A 15 0.72 -9.49 -19.32
C SER A 15 1.35 -10.18 -18.10
N GLY A 16 0.52 -10.58 -17.13
CA GLY A 16 0.91 -11.18 -15.86
C GLY A 16 1.44 -10.18 -14.84
N ASN A 17 1.30 -8.87 -15.06
CA ASN A 17 1.84 -7.86 -14.13
C ASN A 17 1.27 -8.02 -12.72
N ASN A 18 0.04 -8.50 -12.59
CA ASN A 18 -0.59 -8.85 -11.32
C ASN A 18 -0.48 -10.34 -10.94
N TYR A 19 0.41 -11.13 -11.55
CA TYR A 19 0.50 -12.57 -11.32
C TYR A 19 0.80 -12.93 -9.86
N LEU A 20 1.74 -12.26 -9.20
CA LEU A 20 2.08 -12.55 -7.80
C LEU A 20 0.93 -12.28 -6.82
N PRO A 21 0.27 -11.10 -6.83
CA PRO A 21 -0.91 -10.90 -5.99
C PRO A 21 -2.07 -11.82 -6.38
N TRP A 22 -2.31 -12.04 -7.67
CA TRP A 22 -3.36 -12.98 -8.13
C TRP A 22 -3.13 -14.41 -7.64
N LEU A 23 -1.88 -14.89 -7.68
CA LEU A 23 -1.48 -16.22 -7.21
C LEU A 23 -1.86 -16.39 -5.75
N LEU A 24 -1.50 -15.41 -4.92
CA LEU A 24 -1.79 -15.41 -3.49
C LEU A 24 -3.30 -15.42 -3.22
N ASP A 25 -4.05 -14.53 -3.87
CA ASP A 25 -5.51 -14.45 -3.71
C ASP A 25 -6.18 -15.77 -4.15
N ALA A 26 -5.76 -16.33 -5.28
CA ALA A 26 -6.29 -17.59 -5.80
C ALA A 26 -5.99 -18.77 -4.86
N GLU A 27 -4.79 -18.88 -4.29
CA GLU A 27 -4.44 -19.91 -3.30
C GLU A 27 -5.34 -19.79 -2.06
N ILE A 28 -5.48 -18.59 -1.49
CA ILE A 28 -6.31 -18.34 -0.30
C ILE A 28 -7.77 -18.71 -0.57
N HIS A 29 -8.31 -18.35 -1.74
CA HIS A 29 -9.69 -18.66 -2.10
C HIS A 29 -9.95 -20.15 -2.35
N LEU A 30 -8.97 -20.86 -2.92
CA LEU A 30 -9.05 -22.31 -3.08
C LEU A 30 -9.01 -22.99 -1.70
N ASP A 31 -8.07 -22.61 -0.83
CA ASP A 31 -7.97 -23.14 0.53
C ASP A 31 -9.23 -22.88 1.35
N ALA A 32 -9.79 -21.67 1.29
CA ALA A 32 -11.03 -21.31 1.99
C ALA A 32 -12.27 -22.10 1.53
N LYS A 33 -12.20 -22.75 0.37
CA LYS A 33 -13.26 -23.59 -0.19
C LYS A 33 -12.94 -25.08 -0.11
N ASP A 34 -11.88 -25.46 0.61
CA ASP A 34 -11.35 -26.83 0.68
C ASP A 34 -10.93 -27.40 -0.69
N LEU A 35 -10.53 -26.53 -1.62
CA LEU A 35 -10.09 -26.87 -2.98
C LEU A 35 -8.57 -26.74 -3.18
N GLY A 36 -7.81 -26.36 -2.15
CA GLY A 36 -6.36 -26.14 -2.23
C GLY A 36 -5.56 -27.33 -2.74
N ASP A 37 -5.99 -28.56 -2.42
CA ASP A 37 -5.31 -29.77 -2.88
C ASP A 37 -5.45 -29.99 -4.40
N THR A 38 -6.48 -29.43 -5.05
CA THR A 38 -6.73 -29.62 -6.49
C THR A 38 -5.60 -29.08 -7.39
N ILE A 39 -4.84 -28.10 -6.89
CA ILE A 39 -3.70 -27.49 -7.58
C ILE A 39 -2.34 -28.08 -7.17
N LYS A 40 -2.33 -29.18 -6.41
CA LYS A 40 -1.11 -29.89 -6.02
C LYS A 40 -0.83 -31.07 -6.94
N LYS A 41 0.45 -31.41 -7.12
CA LYS A 41 0.87 -32.54 -7.94
C LYS A 41 0.41 -33.85 -7.30
N GLY A 42 -0.19 -34.74 -8.10
CA GLY A 42 -0.63 -36.06 -7.62
C GLY A 42 -1.84 -36.00 -6.69
N ASN A 43 -2.64 -34.94 -6.75
CA ASN A 43 -3.84 -34.84 -5.93
C ASN A 43 -4.87 -35.93 -6.25
N GLU A 44 -5.59 -36.35 -5.21
CA GLU A 44 -6.68 -37.34 -5.28
C GLU A 44 -8.06 -36.68 -5.18
N ALA A 45 -8.13 -35.38 -5.48
CA ALA A 45 -9.37 -34.61 -5.38
C ALA A 45 -10.45 -35.17 -6.33
N SER A 46 -11.71 -35.08 -5.90
CA SER A 46 -12.84 -35.57 -6.68
C SER A 46 -12.98 -34.83 -8.01
N SER A 47 -13.64 -35.45 -8.99
CA SER A 47 -13.94 -34.80 -10.28
C SER A 47 -14.80 -33.54 -10.09
N GLU A 48 -15.66 -33.53 -9.08
CA GLU A 48 -16.49 -32.39 -8.71
C GLU A 48 -15.62 -31.22 -8.18
N ASP A 49 -14.70 -31.50 -7.26
CA ASP A 49 -13.82 -30.48 -6.70
C ASP A 49 -12.87 -29.92 -7.75
N LYS A 50 -12.35 -30.78 -8.63
CA LYS A 50 -11.58 -30.34 -9.80
C LYS A 50 -12.39 -29.43 -10.71
N ALA A 51 -13.66 -29.75 -10.96
CA ALA A 51 -14.53 -28.92 -11.78
C ALA A 51 -14.82 -27.56 -11.10
N LYS A 52 -15.09 -27.54 -9.80
CA LYS A 52 -15.27 -26.30 -9.01
C LYS A 52 -14.04 -25.41 -9.07
N ALA A 53 -12.86 -25.98 -8.84
CA ALA A 53 -11.58 -25.27 -8.91
C ALA A 53 -11.33 -24.73 -10.33
N MET A 54 -11.61 -25.52 -11.37
CA MET A 54 -11.46 -25.08 -12.76
C MET A 54 -12.39 -23.93 -13.13
N ILE A 55 -13.67 -23.98 -12.72
CA ILE A 55 -14.62 -22.89 -12.94
C ILE A 55 -14.11 -21.62 -12.27
N PHE A 56 -13.68 -21.73 -11.00
CA PHE A 56 -13.15 -20.60 -10.23
C PHE A 56 -11.89 -20.00 -10.88
N LEU A 57 -10.88 -20.82 -11.19
CA LEU A 57 -9.64 -20.35 -11.81
C LEU A 57 -9.93 -19.66 -13.14
N ARG A 58 -10.72 -20.29 -14.03
CA ARG A 58 -11.07 -19.71 -15.33
C ARG A 58 -11.93 -18.46 -15.21
N HIS A 59 -12.73 -18.31 -14.15
CA HIS A 59 -13.49 -17.08 -13.91
C HIS A 59 -12.54 -15.89 -13.71
N HIS A 60 -11.42 -16.11 -13.02
CA HIS A 60 -10.43 -15.11 -12.65
C HIS A 60 -9.27 -14.97 -13.64
N LEU A 61 -9.44 -15.38 -14.89
CA LEU A 61 -8.47 -15.15 -15.96
C LEU A 61 -8.96 -14.09 -16.94
N ASP A 62 -8.03 -13.34 -17.53
CA ASP A 62 -8.30 -12.59 -18.75
C ASP A 62 -8.80 -13.51 -19.90
N GLU A 63 -9.65 -12.98 -20.77
CA GLU A 63 -10.25 -13.74 -21.89
C GLU A 63 -9.20 -14.33 -22.85
N GLY A 64 -8.07 -13.65 -23.06
CA GLY A 64 -6.97 -14.16 -23.86
C GLY A 64 -6.31 -15.40 -23.23
N LEU A 65 -6.23 -15.45 -21.90
CA LEU A 65 -5.74 -16.62 -21.17
C LEU A 65 -6.77 -17.76 -21.18
N LYS A 66 -8.06 -17.46 -21.00
CA LYS A 66 -9.13 -18.47 -21.13
C LYS A 66 -9.12 -19.14 -22.50
N SER A 67 -8.86 -18.36 -23.54
CA SER A 67 -8.74 -18.84 -24.91
C SER A 67 -7.51 -19.72 -25.11
N LYS A 68 -6.33 -19.27 -24.62
CA LYS A 68 -5.08 -20.03 -24.72
C LYS A 68 -5.15 -21.39 -24.02
N TYR A 69 -5.81 -21.45 -22.87
CA TYR A 69 -5.88 -22.64 -22.03
C TYR A 69 -7.24 -23.37 -22.10
N LEU A 70 -8.03 -23.12 -23.16
CA LEU A 70 -9.39 -23.64 -23.30
C LEU A 70 -9.49 -25.17 -23.22
N THR A 71 -8.46 -25.89 -23.66
CA THR A 71 -8.44 -27.36 -23.71
C THR A 71 -8.03 -28.01 -22.39
N LEU A 72 -7.45 -27.26 -21.45
CA LEU A 72 -7.06 -27.78 -20.14
C LEU A 72 -8.30 -28.01 -19.29
N LYS A 73 -8.45 -29.24 -18.77
CA LYS A 73 -9.57 -29.66 -17.93
C LYS A 73 -9.17 -29.97 -16.49
N ASP A 74 -7.87 -30.03 -16.20
CA ASP A 74 -7.34 -30.32 -14.87
C ASP A 74 -6.75 -29.04 -14.24
N PRO A 75 -7.16 -28.70 -13.00
CA PRO A 75 -6.76 -27.46 -12.33
C PRO A 75 -5.26 -27.42 -12.03
N PHE A 76 -4.64 -28.55 -11.69
CA PHE A 76 -3.20 -28.62 -11.48
C PHE A 76 -2.43 -28.33 -12.77
N GLN A 77 -2.88 -28.84 -13.93
CA GLN A 77 -2.27 -28.51 -15.22
C GLN A 77 -2.40 -27.03 -15.57
N LEU A 78 -3.59 -26.43 -15.36
CA LEU A 78 -3.79 -25.00 -15.59
C LEU A 78 -2.89 -24.16 -14.67
N TRP A 79 -2.88 -24.48 -13.37
CA TRP A 79 -2.05 -23.83 -12.37
C TRP A 79 -0.57 -23.86 -12.74
N THR A 80 -0.06 -25.04 -13.10
CA THR A 80 1.34 -25.23 -13.51
C THR A 80 1.65 -24.47 -14.80
N SER A 81 0.73 -24.46 -15.77
CA SER A 81 0.91 -23.73 -17.04
C SER A 81 0.96 -22.21 -16.85
N LEU A 82 0.17 -21.68 -15.91
CA LEU A 82 0.21 -20.26 -15.54
C LEU A 82 1.52 -19.94 -14.81
N LYS A 83 1.95 -20.83 -13.90
CA LYS A 83 3.24 -20.71 -13.22
C LYS A 83 4.39 -20.69 -14.20
N GLU A 84 4.53 -21.67 -15.08
CA GLU A 84 5.59 -21.69 -16.09
C GLU A 84 5.61 -20.43 -16.96
N ARG A 85 4.42 -19.92 -17.32
CA ARG A 85 4.30 -18.70 -18.11
C ARG A 85 4.82 -17.47 -17.37
N TYR A 86 4.54 -17.32 -16.08
CA TYR A 86 4.73 -16.07 -15.35
C TYR A 86 5.79 -16.11 -14.24
N ASP A 87 6.38 -17.27 -13.92
CA ASP A 87 7.40 -17.35 -12.86
C ASP A 87 8.62 -16.47 -13.16
N HIS A 88 8.92 -16.25 -14.45
CA HIS A 88 9.97 -15.34 -14.90
C HIS A 88 9.75 -13.90 -14.44
N LEU A 89 8.51 -13.50 -14.14
CA LEU A 89 8.22 -12.17 -13.60
C LEU A 89 8.84 -11.96 -12.22
N LYS A 90 9.07 -13.02 -11.43
CA LYS A 90 9.85 -12.87 -10.18
C LYS A 90 11.26 -12.36 -10.46
N ALA A 91 11.86 -12.76 -11.59
CA ALA A 91 13.19 -12.31 -11.99
C ALA A 91 13.22 -10.84 -12.43
N THR A 92 12.08 -10.24 -12.81
CA THR A 92 12.01 -8.82 -13.19
C THR A 92 11.45 -7.93 -12.07
N VAL A 93 10.48 -8.44 -11.31
CA VAL A 93 9.86 -7.75 -10.16
C VAL A 93 10.88 -7.55 -9.05
N LEU A 94 11.68 -8.58 -8.70
CA LEU A 94 12.62 -8.46 -7.59
C LEU A 94 13.71 -7.39 -7.83
N PRO A 95 14.46 -7.38 -8.95
CA PRO A 95 15.44 -6.32 -9.22
C PRO A 95 14.80 -4.93 -9.30
N ARG A 96 13.58 -4.83 -9.85
CA ARG A 96 12.84 -3.58 -9.89
C ARG A 96 12.49 -3.09 -8.49
N ALA A 97 11.91 -3.93 -7.64
CA ALA A 97 11.53 -3.60 -6.28
C ALA A 97 12.76 -3.23 -5.44
N ARG A 98 13.88 -3.96 -5.57
CA ARG A 98 15.17 -3.61 -4.95
C ARG A 98 15.68 -2.25 -5.41
N ARG A 99 15.58 -1.94 -6.71
CA ARG A 99 15.97 -0.63 -7.25
C ARG A 99 15.09 0.48 -6.71
N GLU A 100 13.77 0.29 -6.71
CA GLU A 100 12.81 1.25 -6.15
C GLU A 100 13.08 1.47 -4.65
N TRP A 101 13.32 0.39 -3.89
CA TRP A 101 13.74 0.47 -2.50
C TRP A 101 15.03 1.27 -2.34
N MET A 102 16.09 0.93 -3.07
CA MET A 102 17.39 1.60 -2.96
C MET A 102 17.28 3.12 -3.18
N HIS A 103 16.50 3.56 -4.17
CA HIS A 103 16.36 4.97 -4.53
C HIS A 103 15.17 5.67 -3.89
N LEU A 104 14.38 4.99 -3.05
CA LEU A 104 13.25 5.59 -2.36
C LEU A 104 13.72 6.75 -1.50
N ARG A 105 13.09 7.92 -1.62
CA ARG A 105 13.34 9.08 -0.75
C ARG A 105 12.06 9.76 -0.29
N LEU A 106 11.99 10.16 0.97
CA LEU A 106 10.82 10.85 1.52
C LEU A 106 10.48 12.14 0.76
N GLN A 107 11.51 12.91 0.38
CA GLN A 107 11.38 14.20 -0.31
C GLN A 107 10.80 14.12 -1.74
N ASP A 108 10.75 12.92 -2.34
CA ASP A 108 10.21 12.74 -3.70
C ASP A 108 8.67 12.68 -3.69
N TYR A 109 8.04 12.75 -2.52
CA TYR A 109 6.60 12.67 -2.32
C TYR A 109 6.06 13.98 -1.73
N LYS A 110 4.84 14.35 -2.10
CA LYS A 110 4.21 15.59 -1.62
C LYS A 110 3.73 15.44 -0.18
N THR A 111 3.33 14.24 0.21
CA THR A 111 2.80 13.96 1.55
C THR A 111 3.40 12.71 2.17
N ILE A 112 3.40 12.64 3.50
CA ILE A 112 3.80 11.44 4.25
C ILE A 112 2.93 10.23 3.86
N SER A 113 1.64 10.44 3.57
CA SER A 113 0.74 9.37 3.13
C SER A 113 1.11 8.77 1.78
N GLU A 114 1.51 9.61 0.81
CA GLU A 114 1.98 9.14 -0.50
C GLU A 114 3.27 8.32 -0.37
N TYR A 115 4.22 8.82 0.42
CA TYR A 115 5.46 8.09 0.72
C TYR A 115 5.18 6.73 1.37
N ASN A 116 4.34 6.73 2.41
CA ASN A 116 3.96 5.52 3.14
C ASN A 116 3.32 4.48 2.22
N SER A 117 2.44 4.92 1.31
CA SER A 117 1.86 4.04 0.28
C SER A 117 2.91 3.44 -0.64
N ALA A 118 3.95 4.20 -1.02
CA ALA A 118 5.03 3.70 -1.85
C ALA A 118 5.91 2.69 -1.11
N VAL A 119 6.22 2.95 0.17
CA VAL A 119 6.93 1.99 1.05
C VAL A 119 6.17 0.67 1.08
N TYR A 120 4.88 0.68 1.44
CA TYR A 120 4.10 -0.56 1.53
C TYR A 120 4.02 -1.31 0.20
N ARG A 121 3.88 -0.60 -0.92
CA ARG A 121 3.87 -1.22 -2.25
C ARG A 121 5.19 -1.93 -2.53
N ILE A 122 6.33 -1.28 -2.30
CA ILE A 122 7.67 -1.85 -2.54
C ILE A 122 7.90 -3.04 -1.61
N ILE A 123 7.64 -2.88 -0.32
CA ILE A 123 7.81 -3.94 0.69
C ILE A 123 6.96 -5.17 0.36
N SER A 124 5.72 -4.98 -0.08
CA SER A 124 4.85 -6.08 -0.48
C SER A 124 5.43 -6.84 -1.67
N GLN A 125 6.00 -6.14 -2.66
CA GLN A 125 6.65 -6.79 -3.80
C GLN A 125 7.90 -7.57 -3.37
N LEU A 126 8.75 -7.00 -2.50
CA LEU A 126 9.92 -7.69 -1.95
C LEU A 126 9.52 -8.97 -1.21
N LYS A 127 8.51 -8.88 -0.33
CA LYS A 127 7.97 -10.04 0.42
C LYS A 127 7.39 -11.11 -0.49
N LEU A 128 6.62 -10.72 -1.52
CA LEU A 128 6.08 -11.66 -2.52
C LEU A 128 7.18 -12.36 -3.32
N CYS A 129 8.34 -11.73 -3.48
CA CYS A 129 9.52 -12.32 -4.09
C CYS A 129 10.40 -13.10 -3.09
N GLY A 130 9.97 -13.27 -1.84
CA GLY A 130 10.67 -14.05 -0.82
C GLY A 130 11.77 -13.27 -0.07
N GLU A 131 11.87 -11.96 -0.24
CA GLU A 131 12.77 -11.15 0.59
C GLU A 131 12.11 -10.79 1.92
N PRO A 132 12.75 -11.16 3.05
CA PRO A 132 12.26 -10.70 4.35
C PRO A 132 12.45 -9.19 4.45
N MET A 133 11.40 -8.50 4.88
CA MET A 133 11.45 -7.09 5.25
C MET A 133 10.73 -6.91 6.58
N ASN A 134 11.43 -6.33 7.55
CA ASN A 134 10.92 -6.11 8.90
C ASN A 134 10.70 -4.61 9.20
N ASP A 135 10.17 -4.30 10.38
CA ASP A 135 9.94 -2.92 10.81
C ASP A 135 11.25 -2.11 10.93
N GLU A 136 12.34 -2.73 11.37
CA GLU A 136 13.66 -2.09 11.51
C GLU A 136 14.18 -1.60 10.15
N ASP A 137 14.10 -2.44 9.12
CA ASP A 137 14.47 -2.07 7.75
C ASP A 137 13.67 -0.85 7.26
N MET A 138 12.36 -0.83 7.57
CA MET A 138 11.46 0.25 7.17
C MET A 138 11.71 1.55 7.94
N LEU A 139 11.99 1.45 9.24
CA LEU A 139 12.37 2.57 10.11
C LEU A 139 13.68 3.20 9.63
N GLU A 140 14.75 2.40 9.54
CA GLU A 140 16.07 2.85 9.09
C GLU A 140 16.02 3.41 7.67
N LYS A 141 15.28 2.77 6.77
CA LYS A 141 15.09 3.30 5.42
C LYS A 141 14.40 4.66 5.43
N THR A 142 13.36 4.84 6.26
CA THR A 142 12.64 6.11 6.30
C THR A 142 13.51 7.23 6.84
N LEU A 143 14.18 6.97 7.97
CA LEU A 143 15.04 7.96 8.63
C LEU A 143 16.25 8.34 7.77
N SER A 144 16.89 7.37 7.10
CA SER A 144 18.01 7.63 6.19
C SER A 144 17.63 8.40 4.92
N THR A 145 16.33 8.55 4.62
CA THR A 145 15.86 9.28 3.44
C THR A 145 15.38 10.70 3.73
N LEU A 146 15.48 11.15 4.98
CA LEU A 146 15.25 12.54 5.33
C LEU A 146 16.29 13.44 4.66
N HIS A 147 15.88 14.64 4.24
CA HIS A 147 16.79 15.61 3.65
C HIS A 147 17.88 16.01 4.66
N ALA A 148 19.10 16.29 4.19
CA ALA A 148 20.26 16.60 5.04
C ALA A 148 20.02 17.78 6.00
N SER A 149 19.18 18.75 5.63
CA SER A 149 18.78 19.86 6.52
C SER A 149 18.00 19.39 7.75
N ASN A 150 17.44 18.18 7.73
CA ASN A 150 16.65 17.58 8.79
C ASN A 150 17.48 16.59 9.64
N MET A 151 18.82 16.65 9.59
CA MET A 151 19.71 15.76 10.35
C MET A 151 19.38 15.74 11.86
N VAL A 152 19.07 16.91 12.46
CA VAL A 152 18.67 16.98 13.88
C VAL A 152 17.35 16.24 14.13
N LEU A 153 16.37 16.42 13.24
CA LEU A 153 15.07 15.75 13.34
C LEU A 153 15.22 14.23 13.16
N GLN A 154 16.07 13.80 12.23
CA GLN A 154 16.41 12.40 12.04
C GLN A 154 16.96 11.81 13.35
N GLN A 155 17.93 12.48 13.97
CA GLN A 155 18.52 12.03 15.23
C GLN A 155 17.49 11.96 16.37
N GLN A 156 16.62 12.97 16.49
CA GLN A 156 15.52 12.96 17.47
C GLN A 156 14.59 11.77 17.28
N TYR A 157 14.27 11.37 16.04
CA TYR A 157 13.44 10.20 15.79
C TYR A 157 14.16 8.88 16.07
N HIS A 158 15.47 8.78 15.84
CA HIS A 158 16.25 7.61 16.28
C HIS A 158 16.27 7.49 17.81
N GLU A 159 16.48 8.59 18.52
CA GLU A 159 16.53 8.62 20.00
C GLU A 159 15.19 8.24 20.65
N LYS A 160 14.06 8.42 19.94
CA LYS A 160 12.75 7.93 20.40
C LYS A 160 12.63 6.40 20.43
N GLY A 161 13.50 5.68 19.72
CA GLY A 161 13.60 4.22 19.82
C GLY A 161 12.35 3.46 19.38
N PHE A 162 11.65 3.93 18.35
CA PHE A 162 10.47 3.25 17.78
C PHE A 162 10.76 1.79 17.47
N LYS A 163 9.78 0.92 17.71
CA LYS A 163 9.89 -0.52 17.45
C LYS A 163 9.05 -0.95 16.26
N LYS A 164 8.03 -0.19 15.92
CA LYS A 164 7.17 -0.44 14.77
C LYS A 164 7.23 0.72 13.80
N TYR A 165 7.26 0.41 12.51
CA TYR A 165 7.21 1.42 11.45
C TYR A 165 5.96 2.31 11.54
N SER A 166 4.83 1.73 11.97
CA SER A 166 3.58 2.46 12.17
C SER A 166 3.67 3.58 13.22
N GLU A 167 4.54 3.44 14.23
CA GLU A 167 4.75 4.46 15.27
C GLU A 167 5.46 5.69 14.69
N LEU A 168 6.51 5.48 13.89
CA LEU A 168 7.21 6.55 13.19
C LEU A 168 6.28 7.27 12.20
N ILE A 169 5.55 6.52 11.38
CA ILE A 169 4.64 7.11 10.38
C ILE A 169 3.53 7.91 11.04
N SER A 170 2.97 7.43 12.15
CA SER A 170 1.97 8.19 12.91
C SER A 170 2.54 9.52 13.40
N CYS A 171 3.78 9.53 13.91
CA CYS A 171 4.43 10.76 14.33
C CYS A 171 4.69 11.73 13.16
N LEU A 172 5.15 11.21 12.01
CA LEU A 172 5.40 12.01 10.82
C LEU A 172 4.11 12.65 10.27
N LEU A 173 3.00 11.91 10.27
CA LEU A 173 1.68 12.42 9.85
C LEU A 173 1.20 13.57 10.75
N VAL A 174 1.33 13.43 12.07
CA VAL A 174 0.99 14.49 13.02
C VAL A 174 1.88 15.72 12.80
N ALA A 175 3.19 15.52 12.63
CA ALA A 175 4.13 16.60 12.37
C ALA A 175 3.82 17.35 11.06
N GLU A 176 3.47 16.63 9.98
CA GLU A 176 3.06 17.22 8.70
C GLU A 176 1.84 18.13 8.87
N GLN A 177 0.81 17.68 9.60
CA GLN A 177 -0.40 18.47 9.86
C GLN A 177 -0.11 19.71 10.73
N HIS A 178 0.69 19.55 11.79
CA HIS A 178 1.10 20.67 12.63
C HIS A 178 1.90 21.72 11.85
N ASN A 179 2.84 21.28 11.01
CA ASN A 179 3.62 22.17 10.16
C ASN A 179 2.73 22.91 9.15
N ALA A 180 1.76 22.22 8.53
CA ALA A 180 0.81 22.85 7.63
C ALA A 180 -0.01 23.96 8.31
N LEU A 181 -0.44 23.74 9.56
CA LEU A 181 -1.13 24.77 10.35
C LEU A 181 -0.21 25.93 10.73
N LEU A 182 1.04 25.65 11.12
CA LEU A 182 2.03 26.65 11.45
C LEU A 182 2.31 27.58 10.27
N MET A 183 2.45 27.03 9.06
CA MET A 183 2.63 27.82 7.83
C MET A 183 1.40 28.71 7.55
N LYS A 184 0.19 28.17 7.67
CA LYS A 184 -1.05 28.97 7.50
C LYS A 184 -1.15 30.11 8.51
N ASN A 185 -0.78 29.87 9.77
CA ASN A 185 -0.79 30.89 10.81
C ASN A 185 0.22 32.01 10.50
N HIS A 186 1.40 31.66 9.99
CA HIS A 186 2.41 32.62 9.57
C HIS A 186 1.93 33.49 8.40
N GLU A 187 1.29 32.87 7.41
CA GLU A 187 0.69 33.59 6.26
C GLU A 187 -0.47 34.49 6.70
N ALA A 188 -1.33 34.02 7.60
CA ALA A 188 -2.47 34.80 8.11
C ALA A 188 -2.04 36.02 8.93
N ARG A 189 -0.87 35.94 9.58
CA ARG A 189 -0.35 37.02 10.42
C ARG A 189 1.18 37.10 10.32
N PRO A 190 1.70 37.79 9.28
CA PRO A 190 3.14 37.94 9.08
C PRO A 190 3.80 38.61 10.27
N THR A 191 5.07 38.29 10.49
CA THR A 191 5.91 38.89 11.54
C THR A 191 5.89 40.42 11.41
N GLY A 192 5.45 41.12 12.47
CA GLY A 192 5.33 42.59 12.49
C GLY A 192 3.92 43.14 12.33
N SER A 193 2.91 42.28 12.18
CA SER A 193 1.49 42.68 12.15
C SER A 193 0.98 43.18 13.51
N VAL A 194 0.34 44.35 13.50
CA VAL A 194 -0.23 45.02 14.69
C VAL A 194 -1.24 44.09 15.37
N PRO A 195 -1.22 43.93 16.70
CA PRO A 195 -2.28 43.23 17.43
C PRO A 195 -3.65 43.80 17.07
N PHE A 196 -4.65 42.93 16.92
CA PHE A 196 -6.03 43.37 16.84
C PHE A 196 -6.32 44.23 18.06
N LEU A 197 -6.72 45.48 17.85
CA LEU A 197 -7.23 46.33 18.92
C LEU A 197 -8.45 45.63 19.52
N GLU A 198 -8.34 45.18 20.77
CA GLU A 198 -9.48 44.73 21.55
C GLU A 198 -10.46 45.90 21.66
N ALA A 199 -11.50 45.89 20.82
CA ALA A 199 -12.60 46.82 20.94
C ALA A 199 -13.46 46.41 22.14
N ASN A 200 -13.02 46.75 23.35
CA ASN A 200 -13.89 46.82 24.52
C ASN A 200 -14.86 48.00 24.33
N LEU A 201 -15.96 47.74 23.62
CA LEU A 201 -17.13 48.60 23.56
C LEU A 201 -18.02 48.32 24.79
N GLY A 202 -18.17 49.34 25.63
CA GLY A 202 -19.05 49.37 26.79
C GLY A 202 -18.23 49.54 28.06
N THR A 203 -18.30 50.63 28.82
CA THR A 203 -19.36 51.61 29.15
C THR A 203 -18.59 52.81 29.79
N ILE A 204 -19.04 54.06 29.90
CA ILE A 204 -20.19 54.63 30.61
C ILE A 204 -20.22 56.12 30.19
N ASP A 205 -21.37 56.66 29.78
CA ASP A 205 -21.58 58.11 29.63
C ASP A 205 -22.02 58.70 30.99
N PRO A 206 -21.27 59.61 31.63
CA PRO A 206 -21.62 60.13 32.94
C PRO A 206 -22.34 61.48 32.81
N LYS A 207 -23.55 61.52 32.22
CA LYS A 207 -24.43 62.69 32.34
C LYS A 207 -25.91 62.31 32.45
N SER A 208 -26.30 61.80 33.61
CA SER A 208 -27.65 62.01 34.12
C SER A 208 -27.60 62.41 35.60
N GLU A 209 -27.19 63.65 35.85
CA GLU A 209 -27.53 64.33 37.10
C GLU A 209 -27.47 65.84 36.90
N LYS A 210 -28.64 66.48 36.78
CA LYS A 210 -29.03 67.67 37.55
C LYS A 210 -30.40 68.21 37.08
N ARG A 211 -31.35 68.06 38.01
CA ARG A 211 -32.54 68.87 38.33
C ARG A 211 -33.54 69.18 37.24
#